data_AF-A0ABC9CVU3-F1
#
_entry.id   AF-A0ABC9CVU3-F1
#
_cell.length_a   1.000
_cell.length_b   1.000
_cell.length_c   1.000
_cell.angle_alpha   90.00
_cell.angle_beta   90.00
_cell.angle_gamma   90.00
#
_symmetry.space_group_name_H-M   'P 1'
#
loop_
_entity.id
_entity.type
_entity.pdbx_description
1 polymer ?
#
loop_
_entity_poly.entity_id
_entity_poly.type
_entity_poly.pdbx_seq_one_letter_code
_entity_poly.pdbx_strand_id
1 'polypeptide(L)'
;MAVVKEGGAAPCGEGSGAYEDRRRQSLRARYAYGLVFFATNLLAWFVRDYGARALRGLHHVPVCGAGDSKCFQSGGVLRVSLGCFIFFWLMFATTFGTRKLHEARNSWHSGCWILKFLVYVVSIGIPFIIPNIFIQLYGEIARLGAGIFLILQLISMLHFISWCNKRWMPDPGSNKCGLFGLFLSTICYIASFAGIGVLYFLYAPNSSCAFNIFTITWTAILVTIMMVVSLHSKVNEGLLSSGIMSSYIVFLCWSALHSEPQTGSCHSHMKIAKDGDWATIVSFIIAVCSIVIATFSTGIDTKSFQFRNDEVQLEEDTPYSYEIFHIVFAVGAMYFAMLFISWELNHPTRKWSIDVGWASMWVKIINEWFAASIYIWRLISPVLSRNQFVNDEGIVPRRPTV
;
A
#
# COMPACT_ATOMS: atom_id res chain seq x y z
N MET A 1 -13.35 3.31 62.92
CA MET A 1 -12.14 3.97 62.38
C MET A 1 -12.13 3.76 60.87
N ALA A 2 -12.70 4.71 60.12
CA ALA A 2 -12.60 4.75 58.67
C ALA A 2 -11.52 5.78 58.34
N VAL A 3 -10.44 5.34 57.69
CA VAL A 3 -9.37 6.22 57.22
C VAL A 3 -9.87 6.94 55.97
N VAL A 4 -10.20 8.22 56.13
CA VAL A 4 -10.44 9.14 55.02
C VAL A 4 -9.09 9.35 54.32
N LYS A 5 -8.99 8.89 53.07
CA LYS A 5 -7.85 9.18 52.19
C LYS A 5 -8.13 10.53 51.55
N GLU A 6 -7.43 11.58 52.00
CA GLU A 6 -7.52 12.90 51.40
C GLU A 6 -7.18 12.83 49.90
N GLY A 7 -8.12 13.32 49.08
CA GLY A 7 -7.92 13.51 47.66
C GLY A 7 -6.92 14.64 47.45
N GLY A 8 -5.71 14.28 47.02
CA GLY A 8 -4.80 15.24 46.41
C GLY A 8 -5.45 15.80 45.15
N ALA A 9 -5.68 17.11 45.16
CA ALA A 9 -6.14 17.87 44.01
C ALA A 9 -5.16 17.67 42.85
N ALA A 10 -5.63 17.10 41.75
CA ALA A 10 -4.93 17.16 40.47
C ALA A 10 -4.93 18.63 39.99
N PRO A 11 -3.80 19.18 39.52
CA PRO A 11 -3.80 20.50 38.91
C PRO A 11 -4.49 20.43 37.55
N CYS A 12 -5.77 20.80 37.52
CA CYS A 12 -6.53 21.06 36.30
C CYS A 12 -6.03 22.36 35.66
N GLY A 13 -5.55 22.31 34.41
CA GLY A 13 -5.51 23.51 33.55
C GLY A 13 -4.40 23.58 32.50
N GLU A 14 -3.13 23.33 32.86
CA GLU A 14 -1.99 23.67 31.97
C GLU A 14 -1.46 22.50 31.10
N GLY A 15 -1.80 21.25 31.42
CA GLY A 15 -1.24 20.06 30.74
C GLY A 15 -1.99 19.62 29.47
N SER A 16 -3.33 19.59 29.52
CA SER A 16 -4.16 18.95 28.47
C SER A 16 -4.09 19.67 27.12
N GLY A 17 -4.19 21.01 27.12
CA GLY A 17 -4.10 21.80 25.88
C GLY A 17 -2.75 21.65 25.16
N ALA A 18 -1.65 21.64 25.92
CA ALA A 18 -0.31 21.48 25.36
C ALA A 18 -0.06 20.08 24.74
N TYR A 19 -0.73 19.04 25.25
CA TYR A 19 -0.70 17.70 24.66
C TYR A 19 -1.56 17.64 23.39
N GLU A 20 -2.76 18.21 23.40
CA GLU A 20 -3.63 18.27 22.23
C GLU A 20 -2.97 19.02 21.05
N ASP A 21 -2.30 20.14 21.33
CA ASP A 21 -1.60 20.92 20.31
C ASP A 21 -0.44 20.14 19.68
N ARG A 22 0.40 19.49 20.50
CA ARG A 22 1.48 18.62 20.01
C ARG A 22 0.94 17.44 19.21
N ARG A 23 -0.17 16.85 19.64
CA ARG A 23 -0.85 15.76 18.92
C ARG A 23 -1.37 16.24 17.56
N ARG A 24 -2.00 17.41 17.50
CA ARG A 24 -2.48 18.03 16.25
C ARG A 24 -1.32 18.34 15.31
N GLN A 25 -0.20 18.82 15.83
CA GLN A 25 1.01 19.06 15.05
C GLN A 25 1.57 17.76 14.44
N SER A 26 1.63 16.68 15.23
CA SER A 26 2.04 15.36 14.76
C SER A 26 1.12 14.79 13.68
N LEU A 27 -0.20 14.98 13.82
CA LEU A 27 -1.18 14.59 12.81
C LEU A 27 -1.00 15.39 11.51
N ARG A 28 -0.79 16.70 11.60
CA ARG A 28 -0.51 17.55 10.43
C ARG A 28 0.79 17.15 9.70
N ALA A 29 1.81 16.72 10.46
CA ALA A 29 3.08 16.31 9.88
C ALA A 29 2.94 15.14 8.89
N ARG A 30 2.02 14.19 9.13
CA ARG A 30 1.72 13.09 8.19
C ARG A 30 1.41 13.60 6.79
N TYR A 31 0.54 14.60 6.68
CA TYR A 31 0.12 15.18 5.40
C TYR A 31 1.26 15.91 4.71
N ALA A 32 2.13 16.59 5.46
CA ALA A 32 3.32 17.22 4.91
C ALA A 32 4.30 16.19 4.34
N TYR A 33 4.54 15.06 5.02
CA TYR A 33 5.32 13.94 4.46
C TYR A 33 4.64 13.31 3.23
N GLY A 34 3.31 13.18 3.25
CA GLY A 34 2.53 12.77 2.08
C GLY A 34 2.73 13.69 0.87
N LEU A 35 2.74 15.00 1.09
CA LEU A 35 3.00 16.00 0.05
C LEU A 35 4.45 15.96 -0.44
N VAL A 36 5.43 15.75 0.44
CA VAL A 36 6.83 15.50 0.04
C VAL A 36 6.91 14.29 -0.87
N PHE A 37 6.29 13.17 -0.49
CA PHE A 37 6.29 11.94 -1.29
C PHE A 37 5.60 12.15 -2.66
N PHE A 38 4.48 12.88 -2.70
CA PHE A 38 3.82 13.26 -3.95
C PHE A 38 4.71 14.12 -4.85
N ALA A 39 5.36 15.14 -4.29
CA ALA A 39 6.31 15.98 -5.02
C ALA A 39 7.49 15.15 -5.56
N THR A 40 7.97 14.15 -4.81
CA THR A 40 9.03 13.24 -5.27
C THR A 40 8.58 12.36 -6.43
N ASN A 41 7.33 11.90 -6.45
CA ASN A 41 6.79 11.14 -7.58
C ASN A 41 6.71 12.01 -8.85
N LEU A 42 6.27 13.26 -8.72
CA LEU A 42 6.27 14.22 -9.83
C LEU A 42 7.69 14.56 -10.30
N LEU A 43 8.65 14.66 -9.38
CA LEU A 43 10.07 14.84 -9.71
C LEU A 43 10.63 13.64 -10.47
N ALA A 44 10.34 12.42 -10.01
CA ALA A 44 10.77 11.19 -10.67
C ALA A 44 10.21 11.11 -12.09
N TRP A 45 8.93 11.44 -12.26
CA TRP A 45 8.29 11.57 -13.56
C TRP A 45 9.00 12.59 -14.45
N PHE A 46 9.23 13.80 -13.95
CA PHE A 46 9.89 14.87 -14.70
C PHE A 46 11.29 14.45 -15.16
N VAL A 47 12.09 13.86 -14.27
CA VAL A 47 13.44 13.36 -14.57
C VAL A 47 13.38 12.24 -15.62
N ARG A 48 12.39 11.34 -15.55
CA ARG A 48 12.22 10.25 -16.51
C ARG A 48 11.90 10.75 -17.92
N ASP A 49 10.89 11.61 -18.06
CA ASP A 49 10.32 11.98 -19.36
C ASP A 49 10.99 13.20 -20.01
N TYR A 50 11.56 14.09 -19.19
CA TYR A 50 12.12 15.38 -19.62
C TYR A 50 13.58 15.61 -19.21
N GLY A 51 14.12 14.82 -18.27
CA GLY A 51 15.46 15.01 -17.72
C GLY A 51 16.56 15.10 -18.79
N ALA A 52 16.55 14.20 -19.77
CA ALA A 52 17.54 14.20 -20.85
C ALA A 52 17.53 15.49 -21.70
N ARG A 53 16.39 16.17 -21.83
CA ARG A 53 16.27 17.41 -22.60
C ARG A 53 16.54 18.66 -21.76
N ALA A 54 16.10 18.66 -20.50
CA ALA A 54 16.21 19.79 -19.58
C ALA A 54 17.60 19.90 -18.95
N LEU A 55 18.27 18.78 -18.72
CA LEU A 55 19.56 18.71 -18.03
C LEU A 55 20.74 18.50 -19.00
N ARG A 56 20.64 18.99 -20.24
CA ARG A 56 21.72 18.93 -21.24
C ARG A 56 23.02 19.59 -20.74
N GLY A 57 22.93 20.58 -19.85
CA GLY A 57 24.09 21.21 -19.21
C GLY A 57 24.81 20.34 -18.17
N LEU A 58 24.18 19.24 -17.71
CA LEU A 58 24.75 18.30 -16.73
C LEU A 58 25.61 17.19 -17.38
N HIS A 59 25.80 17.22 -18.71
CA HIS A 59 26.69 16.28 -19.43
C HIS A 59 28.16 16.33 -18.97
N HIS A 60 28.54 17.33 -18.17
CA HIS A 60 29.87 17.43 -17.55
C HIS A 60 29.99 16.71 -16.20
N VAL A 61 28.93 16.09 -15.67
CA VAL A 61 29.05 15.23 -14.49
C VAL A 61 29.70 13.91 -14.93
N PRO A 62 30.91 13.56 -14.45
CA PRO A 62 31.69 12.42 -14.95
C PRO A 62 31.00 11.05 -14.78
N VAL A 63 29.97 11.00 -13.95
CA VAL A 63 29.16 9.83 -13.61
C VAL A 63 28.11 9.50 -14.69
N CYS A 64 27.69 10.52 -15.46
CA CYS A 64 26.73 10.39 -16.54
C CYS A 64 27.44 10.74 -17.85
N GLY A 65 28.22 9.79 -18.35
CA GLY A 65 29.09 9.97 -19.51
C GLY A 65 28.38 10.59 -20.72
N ALA A 66 29.15 11.31 -21.54
CA ALA A 66 28.64 11.94 -22.76
C ALA A 66 27.96 10.89 -23.66
N GLY A 67 26.63 10.95 -23.74
CA GLY A 67 25.82 10.07 -24.59
C GLY A 67 25.12 8.89 -23.90
N ASP A 68 25.33 8.65 -22.59
CA ASP A 68 24.63 7.55 -21.90
C ASP A 68 23.25 8.01 -21.40
N SER A 69 22.23 7.82 -22.22
CA SER A 69 20.82 8.13 -21.89
C SER A 69 20.31 7.41 -20.64
N LYS A 70 21.05 6.40 -20.14
CA LYS A 70 20.76 5.61 -18.93
C LYS A 70 20.83 6.39 -17.62
N CYS A 71 21.48 7.56 -17.58
CA CYS A 71 21.45 8.43 -16.40
C CYS A 71 20.07 9.10 -16.20
N PHE A 72 19.36 9.30 -17.31
CA PHE A 72 17.97 9.75 -17.34
C PHE A 72 17.06 8.54 -17.65
N GLN A 73 15.76 8.74 -17.85
CA GLN A 73 14.80 7.63 -18.03
C GLN A 73 14.76 6.71 -16.79
N SER A 74 14.97 5.39 -16.93
CA SER A 74 14.89 4.42 -15.82
C SER A 74 15.90 4.70 -14.71
N GLY A 75 17.15 5.01 -15.06
CA GLY A 75 18.19 5.35 -14.07
C GLY A 75 17.93 6.68 -13.35
N GLY A 76 17.19 7.60 -13.97
CA GLY A 76 16.77 8.85 -13.33
C GLY A 76 15.72 8.63 -12.25
N VAL A 77 14.72 7.77 -12.53
CA VAL A 77 13.70 7.36 -11.57
C VAL A 77 14.35 6.68 -10.36
N LEU A 78 15.27 5.75 -10.59
CA LEU A 78 15.96 5.01 -9.53
C LEU A 78 16.78 5.93 -8.62
N ARG A 79 17.42 6.97 -9.16
CA ARG A 79 18.13 7.99 -8.37
C ARG A 79 17.20 8.81 -7.49
N VAL A 80 16.11 9.31 -8.05
CA VAL A 80 15.11 10.08 -7.27
C VAL A 80 14.48 9.20 -6.20
N SER A 81 14.17 7.94 -6.53
CA SER A 81 13.69 6.94 -5.58
C SER A 81 14.69 6.66 -4.46
N LEU A 82 15.96 6.43 -4.78
CA LEU A 82 17.01 6.22 -3.78
C LEU A 82 17.13 7.42 -2.85
N GLY A 83 17.05 8.65 -3.37
CA GLY A 83 17.07 9.85 -2.54
C GLY A 83 15.85 9.97 -1.62
N CYS A 84 14.67 9.60 -2.12
CA CYS A 84 13.45 9.49 -1.31
C CYS A 84 13.59 8.44 -0.21
N PHE A 85 14.12 7.26 -0.56
CA PHE A 85 14.39 6.18 0.39
C PHE A 85 15.35 6.64 1.48
N ILE A 86 16.47 7.28 1.14
CA ILE A 86 17.44 7.82 2.10
C ILE A 86 16.77 8.81 3.06
N PHE A 87 15.96 9.73 2.53
CA PHE A 87 15.25 10.71 3.34
C PHE A 87 14.33 10.04 4.37
N PHE A 88 13.44 9.13 3.92
CA PHE A 88 12.51 8.45 4.83
C PHE A 88 13.22 7.47 5.76
N TRP A 89 14.31 6.84 5.33
CA TRP A 89 15.13 5.98 6.19
C TRP A 89 15.84 6.76 7.30
N LEU A 90 16.36 7.95 6.99
CA LEU A 90 16.92 8.86 8.00
C LEU A 90 15.83 9.33 8.98
N MET A 91 14.64 9.64 8.49
CA MET A 91 13.50 9.98 9.36
C MET A 91 13.10 8.79 10.26
N PHE A 92 13.04 7.58 9.72
CA PHE A 92 12.86 6.36 10.50
C PHE A 92 13.92 6.23 11.60
N ALA A 93 15.21 6.29 11.25
CA ALA A 93 16.30 6.10 12.20
C ALA A 93 16.31 7.16 13.32
N THR A 94 16.03 8.42 12.99
CA THR A 94 16.02 9.54 13.96
C THR A 94 14.78 9.59 14.85
N THR A 95 13.67 8.99 14.40
CA THR A 95 12.41 8.91 15.16
C THR A 95 12.16 7.54 15.80
N PHE A 96 13.07 6.59 15.62
CA PHE A 96 12.91 5.22 16.10
C PHE A 96 12.65 5.16 17.60
N GLY A 97 11.62 4.41 18.02
CA GLY A 97 11.30 4.19 19.42
C GLY A 97 10.69 5.40 20.14
N THR A 98 10.20 6.40 19.40
CA THR A 98 9.45 7.51 20.00
C THR A 98 8.10 7.01 20.48
N ARG A 99 7.78 7.20 21.77
CA ARG A 99 6.49 6.74 22.33
C ARG A 99 5.64 7.89 22.86
N LYS A 100 6.28 8.93 23.41
CA LYS A 100 5.59 10.05 24.05
C LYS A 100 5.72 11.35 23.26
N LEU A 101 4.69 12.20 23.33
CA LEU A 101 4.61 13.48 22.64
C LEU A 101 5.60 14.54 23.17
N HIS A 102 6.06 14.44 24.41
CA HIS A 102 6.99 15.40 24.99
C HIS A 102 8.46 15.13 24.61
N GLU A 103 8.76 13.97 24.01
CA GLU A 103 10.12 13.59 23.61
C GLU A 103 10.66 14.52 22.51
N ALA A 104 11.98 14.81 22.56
CA ALA A 104 12.65 15.61 21.54
C ALA A 104 12.50 15.03 20.13
N ARG A 105 12.40 13.70 20.01
CA ARG A 105 12.16 13.00 18.74
C ARG A 105 10.81 13.34 18.12
N ASN A 106 9.76 13.59 18.93
CA ASN A 106 8.49 14.09 18.39
C ASN A 106 8.63 15.53 17.87
N SER A 107 9.38 16.39 18.56
CA SER A 107 9.67 17.75 18.07
C SER A 107 10.41 17.70 16.73
N TRP A 108 11.40 16.81 16.60
CA TRP A 108 12.06 16.53 15.33
C TRP A 108 11.06 16.03 14.27
N HIS A 109 10.24 15.02 14.56
CA HIS A 109 9.27 14.45 13.62
C HIS A 109 8.20 15.45 13.14
N SER A 110 7.68 16.28 14.04
CA SER A 110 6.51 17.14 13.81
C SER A 110 6.88 18.58 13.45
N GLY A 111 8.13 19.00 13.71
CA GLY A 111 8.63 20.37 13.52
C GLY A 111 9.85 20.46 12.60
N CYS A 112 10.71 21.45 12.81
CA CYS A 112 12.00 21.64 12.15
C CYS A 112 12.00 21.47 10.61
N TRP A 113 10.97 21.97 9.93
CA TRP A 113 10.76 21.75 8.49
C TRP A 113 11.88 22.31 7.61
N ILE A 114 12.50 23.43 7.98
CA ILE A 114 13.63 24.02 7.25
C ILE A 114 14.81 23.03 7.20
N LEU A 115 15.18 22.46 8.35
CA LEU A 115 16.26 21.49 8.43
C LEU A 115 15.93 20.21 7.67
N LYS A 116 14.69 19.72 7.76
CA LYS A 116 14.23 18.56 6.96
C LYS A 116 14.25 18.83 5.46
N PHE A 117 13.88 20.03 5.04
CA PHE A 117 13.94 20.40 3.63
C PHE A 117 15.40 20.35 3.12
N LEU A 118 16.36 20.84 3.91
CA LEU A 118 17.78 20.70 3.58
C LEU A 118 18.20 19.22 3.50
N VAL A 119 17.82 18.40 4.47
CA VAL A 119 18.08 16.95 4.46
C VAL A 119 17.46 16.28 3.24
N TYR A 120 16.24 16.67 2.85
CA TYR A 120 15.54 16.15 1.67
C TYR A 120 16.28 16.53 0.38
N VAL A 121 16.65 17.80 0.20
CA VAL A 121 17.39 18.26 -0.98
C VAL A 121 18.74 17.54 -1.11
N VAL A 122 19.46 17.39 0.00
CA VAL A 122 20.73 16.64 0.03
C VAL A 122 20.51 15.17 -0.30
N SER A 123 19.49 14.54 0.29
CA SER A 123 19.14 13.13 0.02
C SER A 123 18.79 12.91 -1.46
N ILE A 124 18.07 13.84 -2.09
CA ILE A 124 17.75 13.78 -3.53
C ILE A 124 18.99 14.01 -4.41
N GLY A 125 19.92 14.88 -3.99
CA GLY A 125 21.12 15.20 -4.76
C GLY A 125 22.18 14.10 -4.77
N ILE A 126 22.43 13.44 -3.62
CA ILE A 126 23.50 12.44 -3.46
C ILE A 126 23.48 11.33 -4.55
N PRO A 127 22.33 10.70 -4.88
CA PRO A 127 22.25 9.65 -5.90
C PRO A 127 22.71 10.06 -7.30
N PHE A 128 22.73 11.34 -7.63
CA PHE A 128 23.20 11.83 -8.94
C PHE A 128 24.72 11.84 -9.06
N ILE A 129 25.44 11.67 -7.94
CA ILE A 129 26.91 11.55 -7.90
C ILE A 129 27.32 10.06 -7.88
N ILE A 130 26.36 9.15 -7.68
CA ILE A 130 26.63 7.70 -7.56
C ILE A 130 26.75 7.03 -8.95
N PRO A 131 27.80 6.23 -9.20
CA PRO A 131 27.96 5.46 -10.44
C PRO A 131 26.78 4.55 -10.80
N ASN A 132 26.53 4.38 -12.10
CA ASN A 132 25.43 3.58 -12.63
C ASN A 132 25.35 2.15 -12.07
N ILE A 133 26.49 1.51 -11.78
CA ILE A 133 26.55 0.15 -11.23
C ILE A 133 25.81 0.03 -9.89
N PHE A 134 25.97 1.02 -9.00
CA PHE A 134 25.30 1.03 -7.70
C PHE A 134 23.81 1.37 -7.84
N ILE A 135 23.44 2.18 -8.83
CA ILE A 135 22.03 2.47 -9.13
C ILE A 135 21.30 1.23 -9.67
N GLN A 136 21.97 0.42 -10.49
CA GLN A 136 21.43 -0.87 -10.93
C GLN A 136 21.29 -1.85 -9.77
N LEU A 137 22.30 -1.94 -8.89
CA LEU A 137 22.22 -2.74 -7.66
C LEU A 137 21.05 -2.29 -6.78
N TYR A 138 20.89 -0.98 -6.58
CA TYR A 138 19.73 -0.43 -5.88
C TYR A 138 18.43 -0.82 -6.57
N GLY A 139 18.36 -0.81 -7.90
CA GLY A 139 17.19 -1.25 -8.65
C GLY A 139 16.78 -2.70 -8.36
N GLU A 140 17.74 -3.61 -8.24
CA GLU A 140 17.48 -5.00 -7.82
C GLU A 140 16.96 -5.08 -6.37
N ILE A 141 17.57 -4.32 -5.45
CA ILE A 141 17.11 -4.21 -4.06
C ILE A 141 15.70 -3.61 -4.00
N ALA A 142 15.43 -2.59 -4.81
CA ALA A 142 14.15 -1.91 -4.88
C ALA A 142 13.04 -2.83 -5.41
N ARG A 143 13.37 -3.83 -6.26
CA ARG A 143 12.41 -4.87 -6.64
C ARG A 143 11.94 -5.69 -5.44
N LEU A 144 12.86 -6.08 -4.56
CA LEU A 144 12.52 -6.77 -3.30
C LEU A 144 11.73 -5.86 -2.37
N GLY A 145 12.15 -4.60 -2.19
CA GLY A 145 11.45 -3.62 -1.36
C GLY A 145 10.04 -3.31 -1.86
N ALA A 146 9.83 -3.26 -3.18
CA ALA A 146 8.51 -3.12 -3.78
C ALA A 146 7.61 -4.32 -3.48
N GLY A 147 8.15 -5.54 -3.48
CA GLY A 147 7.45 -6.74 -3.04
C GLY A 147 7.03 -6.67 -1.57
N ILE A 148 7.92 -6.20 -0.69
CA ILE A 148 7.60 -5.96 0.74
C ILE A 148 6.48 -4.93 0.86
N PHE A 149 6.54 -3.83 0.11
CA PHE A 149 5.49 -2.81 0.12
C PHE A 149 4.13 -3.38 -0.30
N LEU A 150 4.06 -4.22 -1.33
CA LEU A 150 2.81 -4.88 -1.75
C LEU A 150 2.22 -5.74 -0.62
N ILE A 151 3.05 -6.46 0.14
CA ILE A 151 2.60 -7.24 1.31
C ILE A 151 2.06 -6.32 2.41
N LEU A 152 2.77 -5.23 2.73
CA LEU A 152 2.31 -4.26 3.73
C LEU A 152 0.99 -3.61 3.31
N GLN A 153 0.88 -3.20 2.04
CA GLN A 153 -0.33 -2.63 1.48
C GLN A 153 -1.50 -3.63 1.55
N LEU A 154 -1.25 -4.91 1.27
CA LEU A 154 -2.26 -5.96 1.38
C LEU A 154 -2.73 -6.15 2.82
N ILE A 155 -1.81 -6.21 3.80
CA ILE A 155 -2.17 -6.29 5.22
C ILE A 155 -3.05 -5.10 5.62
N SER A 156 -2.67 -3.89 5.18
CA SER A 156 -3.47 -2.69 5.44
C SER A 156 -4.86 -2.75 4.79
N MET A 157 -4.95 -3.24 3.55
CA MET A 157 -6.22 -3.46 2.87
C MET A 157 -7.12 -4.45 3.62
N LEU A 158 -6.56 -5.55 4.13
CA LEU A 158 -7.32 -6.53 4.92
C LEU A 158 -7.84 -5.94 6.23
N HIS A 159 -7.03 -5.13 6.91
CA HIS A 159 -7.48 -4.41 8.10
C HIS A 159 -8.59 -3.42 7.78
N PHE A 160 -8.47 -2.67 6.68
CA PHE A 160 -9.52 -1.80 6.18
C PHE A 160 -10.82 -2.55 5.87
N ILE A 161 -10.75 -3.70 5.18
CA ILE A 161 -11.92 -4.56 4.92
C ILE A 161 -12.55 -5.03 6.24
N SER A 162 -11.75 -5.45 7.22
CA SER A 162 -12.25 -5.85 8.53
C SER A 162 -12.94 -4.70 9.27
N TRP A 163 -12.36 -3.50 9.20
CA TRP A 163 -12.95 -2.28 9.75
C TRP A 163 -14.29 -1.96 9.09
N CYS A 164 -14.37 -2.02 7.75
CA CYS A 164 -15.60 -1.86 6.99
C CYS A 164 -16.66 -2.88 7.42
N ASN A 165 -16.28 -4.15 7.53
CA ASN A 165 -17.18 -5.23 7.96
C ASN A 165 -17.74 -4.95 9.37
N LYS A 166 -16.88 -4.71 10.36
CA LYS A 166 -17.31 -4.40 11.74
C LYS A 166 -18.16 -3.14 11.84
N ARG A 167 -17.90 -2.13 10.99
CA ARG A 167 -18.62 -0.86 11.01
C ARG A 167 -20.03 -0.98 10.41
N TRP A 168 -20.19 -1.77 9.36
CA TRP A 168 -21.42 -1.83 8.57
C TRP A 168 -22.23 -3.12 8.73
N MET A 169 -21.63 -4.17 9.30
CA MET A 169 -22.26 -5.42 9.71
C MET A 169 -22.09 -5.61 11.23
N PRO A 170 -22.91 -4.90 12.06
CA PRO A 170 -22.84 -5.02 13.51
C PRO A 170 -23.35 -6.39 14.01
N ASP A 171 -22.88 -6.80 15.19
CA ASP A 171 -23.17 -8.13 15.76
C ASP A 171 -24.67 -8.40 15.95
N PRO A 172 -25.11 -9.68 15.91
CA PRO A 172 -26.52 -10.10 16.02
C PRO A 172 -27.29 -9.70 17.29
N GLY A 173 -26.70 -8.93 18.20
CA GLY A 173 -27.33 -8.38 19.42
C GLY A 173 -27.36 -6.85 19.48
N SER A 174 -26.93 -6.16 18.42
CA SER A 174 -26.99 -4.69 18.34
C SER A 174 -28.36 -4.22 17.86
N ASN A 175 -28.90 -3.13 18.43
CA ASN A 175 -30.12 -2.47 17.94
C ASN A 175 -29.96 -1.82 16.53
N LYS A 176 -28.80 -2.02 15.88
CA LYS A 176 -28.50 -1.50 14.54
C LYS A 176 -28.79 -2.57 13.50
N CYS A 177 -29.64 -2.24 12.54
CA CYS A 177 -29.95 -3.14 11.43
C CYS A 177 -28.76 -3.25 10.46
N GLY A 178 -28.28 -4.48 10.22
CA GLY A 178 -27.22 -4.79 9.24
C GLY A 178 -27.64 -4.67 7.77
N LEU A 179 -28.83 -4.14 7.49
CA LEU A 179 -29.37 -4.01 6.13
C LEU A 179 -28.46 -3.20 5.20
N PHE A 180 -27.78 -2.17 5.72
CA PHE A 180 -26.83 -1.38 4.95
C PHE A 180 -25.59 -2.20 4.52
N GLY A 181 -25.03 -3.02 5.42
CA GLY A 181 -23.92 -3.90 5.10
C GLY A 181 -24.29 -4.97 4.08
N LEU A 182 -25.51 -5.53 4.18
CA LEU A 182 -26.03 -6.49 3.20
C LEU A 182 -26.23 -5.86 1.81
N PHE A 183 -26.82 -4.66 1.76
CA PHE A 183 -26.98 -3.91 0.52
C PHE A 183 -25.64 -3.62 -0.16
N LEU A 184 -24.66 -3.11 0.61
CA LEU A 184 -23.32 -2.83 0.10
C LEU A 184 -22.61 -4.11 -0.38
N SER A 185 -22.78 -5.22 0.34
CA SER A 185 -22.23 -6.51 -0.06
C SER A 185 -22.80 -6.97 -1.41
N THR A 186 -24.12 -6.84 -1.62
CA THR A 186 -24.77 -7.19 -2.88
C THR A 186 -24.22 -6.36 -4.03
N ILE A 187 -24.04 -5.05 -3.84
CA ILE A 187 -23.42 -4.17 -4.84
C ILE A 187 -22.00 -4.63 -5.18
N CYS A 188 -21.17 -4.94 -4.19
CA CYS A 188 -19.80 -5.39 -4.42
C CYS A 188 -19.76 -6.68 -5.26
N TYR A 189 -20.64 -7.66 -5.00
CA TYR A 189 -20.70 -8.87 -5.80
C TYR A 189 -21.20 -8.63 -7.22
N ILE A 190 -22.25 -7.83 -7.40
CA ILE A 190 -22.74 -7.45 -8.74
C ILE A 190 -21.62 -6.77 -9.53
N ALA A 191 -20.92 -5.81 -8.92
CA ALA A 191 -19.80 -5.12 -9.55
C ALA A 191 -18.65 -6.08 -9.91
N SER A 192 -18.35 -7.04 -9.03
CA SER A 192 -17.26 -8.02 -9.26
C SER A 192 -17.57 -8.96 -10.43
N PHE A 193 -18.78 -9.53 -10.48
CA PHE A 193 -19.19 -10.41 -11.58
C PHE A 193 -19.37 -9.64 -12.90
N ALA A 194 -19.92 -8.42 -12.86
CA ALA A 194 -19.99 -7.56 -14.03
C ALA A 194 -18.58 -7.20 -14.53
N GLY A 195 -17.65 -6.89 -13.62
CA GLY A 195 -16.25 -6.65 -13.92
C GLY A 195 -15.59 -7.83 -14.64
N ILE A 196 -15.79 -9.05 -14.15
CA ILE A 196 -15.32 -10.28 -14.82
C ILE A 196 -15.88 -10.39 -16.25
N GLY A 197 -17.17 -10.13 -16.45
CA GLY A 197 -17.78 -10.12 -17.78
C GLY A 197 -17.17 -9.08 -18.72
N VAL A 198 -16.93 -7.87 -18.21
CA VAL A 198 -16.22 -6.81 -18.96
C VAL A 198 -14.79 -7.23 -19.30
N LEU A 199 -14.07 -7.89 -18.38
CA LEU A 199 -12.72 -8.36 -18.64
C LEU A 199 -12.66 -9.40 -19.77
N TYR A 200 -13.58 -10.37 -19.80
CA TYR A 200 -13.65 -11.31 -20.93
C TYR A 200 -13.91 -10.59 -22.25
N PHE A 201 -14.84 -9.64 -22.25
CA PHE A 201 -15.15 -8.86 -23.45
C PHE A 201 -13.97 -8.01 -23.94
N LEU A 202 -13.20 -7.41 -23.02
CA LEU A 202 -12.09 -6.51 -23.37
C LEU A 202 -10.77 -7.24 -23.67
N TYR A 203 -10.47 -8.33 -22.98
CA TYR A 203 -9.14 -8.95 -23.01
C TYR A 203 -9.14 -10.42 -23.48
N ALA A 204 -10.30 -10.98 -23.82
CA ALA A 204 -10.42 -12.33 -24.36
C ALA A 204 -11.39 -12.42 -25.57
N PRO A 205 -11.20 -11.62 -26.64
CA PRO A 205 -12.10 -11.60 -27.80
C PRO A 205 -12.03 -12.89 -28.64
N ASN A 206 -10.91 -13.61 -28.60
CA ASN A 206 -10.65 -14.81 -29.41
C ASN A 206 -10.16 -15.96 -28.52
N SER A 207 -10.40 -17.20 -28.96
CA SER A 207 -9.93 -18.42 -28.25
C SER A 207 -8.41 -18.55 -28.20
N SER A 208 -7.68 -17.83 -29.06
CA SER A 208 -6.21 -17.78 -29.04
C SER A 208 -5.64 -17.05 -27.82
N CYS A 209 -6.45 -16.30 -27.07
CA CYS A 209 -6.05 -15.53 -25.90
C CYS A 209 -6.03 -16.38 -24.62
N ALA A 210 -5.43 -17.56 -24.69
CA ALA A 210 -5.47 -18.57 -23.65
C ALA A 210 -4.98 -18.06 -22.29
N PHE A 211 -3.94 -17.21 -22.27
CA PHE A 211 -3.39 -16.65 -21.03
C PHE A 211 -4.35 -15.69 -20.33
N ASN A 212 -4.97 -14.78 -21.09
CA ASN A 212 -5.95 -13.84 -20.54
C ASN A 212 -7.21 -14.58 -20.09
N ILE A 213 -7.68 -15.55 -20.89
CA ILE A 213 -8.80 -16.43 -20.51
C ILE A 213 -8.49 -17.14 -19.20
N PHE A 214 -7.31 -17.77 -19.07
CA PHE A 214 -6.90 -18.47 -17.85
C PHE A 214 -6.91 -17.52 -16.64
N THR A 215 -6.29 -16.34 -16.78
CA THR A 215 -6.19 -15.36 -15.69
C THR A 215 -7.58 -14.92 -15.21
N ILE A 216 -8.47 -14.52 -16.12
CA ILE A 216 -9.83 -14.07 -15.76
C ILE A 216 -10.66 -15.22 -15.15
N THR A 217 -10.55 -16.42 -15.72
CA THR A 217 -11.26 -17.61 -15.21
C THR A 217 -10.80 -17.94 -13.79
N TRP A 218 -9.50 -17.86 -13.54
CA TRP A 218 -8.93 -18.10 -12.23
C TRP A 218 -9.40 -17.07 -11.20
N THR A 219 -9.44 -15.77 -11.55
CA THR A 219 -10.04 -14.73 -10.71
C THR A 219 -11.50 -15.05 -10.36
N ALA A 220 -12.30 -15.50 -11.33
CA ALA A 220 -13.69 -15.88 -11.09
C ALA A 220 -13.83 -17.07 -10.11
N ILE A 221 -12.93 -18.05 -10.22
CA ILE A 221 -12.83 -19.17 -9.28
C ILE A 221 -12.47 -18.65 -7.87
N LEU A 222 -11.47 -17.77 -7.75
CA LEU A 222 -11.07 -17.18 -6.47
C LEU A 222 -12.21 -16.39 -5.81
N VAL A 223 -12.95 -15.57 -6.57
CA VAL A 223 -14.16 -14.86 -6.08
C VAL A 223 -15.16 -15.85 -5.50
N THR A 224 -15.44 -16.93 -6.24
CA THR A 224 -16.41 -17.96 -5.82
C THR A 224 -15.95 -18.68 -4.55
N ILE A 225 -14.67 -19.07 -4.47
CA ILE A 225 -14.08 -19.72 -3.29
C ILE A 225 -14.18 -18.79 -2.07
N MET A 226 -13.80 -17.52 -2.20
CA MET A 226 -13.87 -16.57 -1.08
C MET A 226 -15.30 -16.35 -0.59
N MET A 227 -16.28 -16.32 -1.49
CA MET A 227 -17.70 -16.25 -1.14
C MET A 227 -18.15 -17.49 -0.36
N VAL A 228 -17.85 -18.70 -0.85
CA VAL A 228 -18.23 -19.96 -0.20
C VAL A 228 -17.58 -20.11 1.17
N VAL A 229 -16.27 -19.81 1.29
CA VAL A 229 -15.55 -19.88 2.57
C VAL A 229 -16.13 -18.89 3.59
N SER A 230 -16.50 -17.69 3.16
CA SER A 230 -17.06 -16.66 4.06
C SER A 230 -18.45 -17.02 4.60
N LEU A 231 -19.25 -17.75 3.81
CA LEU A 231 -20.57 -18.24 4.19
C LEU A 231 -20.53 -19.55 5.00
N HIS A 232 -19.38 -20.23 5.04
CA HIS A 232 -19.27 -21.50 5.73
C HIS A 232 -19.59 -21.32 7.22
N SER A 233 -20.42 -22.22 7.76
CA SER A 233 -21.01 -22.09 9.12
C SER A 233 -19.97 -21.96 10.24
N LYS A 234 -18.77 -22.54 10.06
CA LYS A 234 -17.67 -22.41 11.04
C LYS A 234 -16.93 -21.06 10.99
N VAL A 235 -16.99 -20.34 9.87
CA VAL A 235 -16.32 -19.04 9.67
C VAL A 235 -17.31 -17.91 9.97
N ASN A 236 -18.44 -17.88 9.24
CA ASN A 236 -19.53 -16.92 9.40
C ASN A 236 -19.09 -15.44 9.56
N GLU A 237 -18.07 -15.00 8.81
CA GLU A 237 -17.52 -13.62 8.85
C GLU A 237 -18.50 -12.60 8.22
N GLY A 238 -19.47 -13.07 7.44
CA GLY A 238 -20.41 -12.26 6.66
C GLY A 238 -19.97 -12.02 5.22
N LEU A 239 -20.90 -11.53 4.39
CA LEU A 239 -20.69 -11.38 2.95
C LEU A 239 -19.97 -10.08 2.55
N LEU A 240 -20.01 -9.04 3.38
CA LEU A 240 -19.46 -7.73 3.02
C LEU A 240 -17.94 -7.76 2.87
N SER A 241 -17.24 -8.43 3.81
CA SER A 241 -15.80 -8.61 3.75
C SER A 241 -15.35 -9.28 2.45
N SER A 242 -16.02 -10.38 2.07
CA SER A 242 -15.69 -11.12 0.85
C SER A 242 -16.14 -10.41 -0.42
N GLY A 243 -17.23 -9.64 -0.37
CA GLY A 243 -17.66 -8.79 -1.48
C GLY A 243 -16.62 -7.71 -1.81
N ILE A 244 -16.15 -6.95 -0.80
CA ILE A 244 -15.12 -5.92 -1.00
C ILE A 244 -13.81 -6.57 -1.49
N MET A 245 -13.42 -7.70 -0.91
CA MET A 245 -12.23 -8.44 -1.35
C MET A 245 -12.37 -8.93 -2.80
N SER A 246 -13.55 -9.41 -3.19
CA SER A 246 -13.84 -9.83 -4.57
C SER A 246 -13.68 -8.68 -5.55
N SER A 247 -14.17 -7.49 -5.21
CA SER A 247 -13.97 -6.29 -6.04
C SER A 247 -12.50 -5.91 -6.15
N TYR A 248 -11.73 -6.07 -5.07
CA TYR A 248 -10.30 -5.80 -5.06
C TYR A 248 -9.52 -6.77 -5.96
N ILE A 249 -9.77 -8.08 -5.92
CA ILE A 249 -9.07 -9.04 -6.79
C ILE A 249 -9.46 -8.88 -8.26
N VAL A 250 -10.72 -8.54 -8.57
CA VAL A 250 -11.14 -8.22 -9.94
C VAL A 250 -10.44 -6.95 -10.45
N PHE A 251 -10.25 -5.94 -9.58
CA PHE A 251 -9.45 -4.77 -9.90
C PHE A 251 -7.97 -5.11 -10.13
N LEU A 252 -7.37 -6.00 -9.34
CA LEU A 252 -6.00 -6.46 -9.55
C LEU A 252 -5.85 -7.22 -10.88
N CYS A 253 -6.80 -8.10 -11.22
CA CYS A 253 -6.85 -8.78 -12.50
C CYS A 253 -6.95 -7.77 -13.66
N TRP A 254 -7.85 -6.78 -13.56
CA TRP A 254 -7.95 -5.71 -14.56
C TRP A 254 -6.62 -4.96 -14.70
N SER A 255 -6.01 -4.56 -13.59
CA SER A 255 -4.74 -3.85 -13.60
C SER A 255 -3.61 -4.69 -14.20
N ALA A 256 -3.60 -6.02 -13.98
CA ALA A 256 -2.62 -6.92 -14.58
C ALA A 256 -2.79 -7.02 -16.09
N LEU A 257 -4.01 -7.23 -16.59
CA LEU A 257 -4.30 -7.32 -18.02
C LEU A 257 -4.03 -5.99 -18.74
N HIS A 258 -4.28 -4.86 -18.07
CA HIS A 258 -3.95 -3.54 -18.61
C HIS A 258 -2.44 -3.29 -18.75
N SER A 259 -1.62 -4.02 -17.99
CA SER A 259 -0.16 -3.98 -18.07
C SER A 259 0.42 -4.84 -19.19
N GLU A 260 -0.39 -5.69 -19.85
CA GLU A 260 0.02 -6.47 -21.01
C GLU A 260 0.49 -5.52 -22.14
N PRO A 261 1.67 -5.75 -22.74
CA PRO A 261 2.13 -4.91 -23.85
C PRO A 261 1.21 -5.05 -25.06
N GLN A 262 0.88 -3.92 -25.71
CA GLN A 262 -0.06 -3.82 -26.83
C GLN A 262 0.42 -4.43 -28.15
N THR A 263 1.30 -5.43 -28.11
CA THR A 263 1.84 -6.13 -29.29
C THR A 263 0.97 -7.31 -29.73
N GLY A 264 -0.03 -7.71 -28.93
CA GLY A 264 -0.89 -8.88 -29.17
C GLY A 264 -2.30 -8.54 -29.67
N SER A 265 -2.96 -9.52 -30.30
CA SER A 265 -4.36 -9.44 -30.80
C SER A 265 -5.43 -9.67 -29.72
N CYS A 266 -5.02 -9.74 -28.45
CA CYS A 266 -5.89 -10.13 -27.33
C CYS A 266 -6.57 -8.97 -26.62
N HIS A 267 -6.41 -7.75 -27.12
CA HIS A 267 -7.14 -6.59 -26.64
C HIS A 267 -8.25 -6.33 -27.64
N SER A 268 -9.50 -6.24 -27.18
CA SER A 268 -10.57 -5.82 -28.06
C SER A 268 -10.25 -4.39 -28.49
N HIS A 269 -10.18 -4.17 -29.81
CA HIS A 269 -10.12 -2.83 -30.37
C HIS A 269 -11.49 -2.15 -30.18
N MET A 270 -11.96 -2.06 -28.94
CA MET A 270 -12.96 -1.07 -28.63
C MET A 270 -12.28 0.27 -28.92
N LYS A 271 -12.80 0.99 -29.91
CA LYS A 271 -12.54 2.41 -30.14
C LYS A 271 -12.99 3.19 -28.89
N ILE A 272 -12.39 2.94 -27.73
CA ILE A 272 -12.42 3.85 -26.60
C ILE A 272 -11.58 5.02 -27.06
N ALA A 273 -12.27 5.91 -27.74
CA ALA A 273 -11.88 7.21 -28.20
C ALA A 273 -10.51 7.28 -28.89
N LYS A 274 -10.58 7.63 -30.16
CA LYS A 274 -9.54 8.34 -30.89
C LYS A 274 -9.32 9.76 -30.30
N ASP A 275 -9.43 9.92 -28.98
CA ASP A 275 -9.35 11.19 -28.27
C ASP A 275 -8.09 11.24 -27.41
N GLY A 276 -7.06 11.84 -28.03
CA GLY A 276 -6.12 12.74 -27.40
C GLY A 276 -5.06 12.12 -26.49
N ASP A 277 -3.84 12.65 -26.63
CA ASP A 277 -2.78 12.59 -25.61
C ASP A 277 -3.29 12.90 -24.19
N TRP A 278 -4.44 13.56 -24.04
CA TRP A 278 -5.03 13.90 -22.74
C TRP A 278 -5.54 12.69 -21.94
N ALA A 279 -6.10 11.65 -22.55
CA ALA A 279 -6.59 10.48 -21.81
C ALA A 279 -5.46 9.69 -21.14
N THR A 280 -4.30 9.57 -21.81
CA THR A 280 -3.09 8.93 -21.27
C THR A 280 -2.44 9.79 -20.19
N ILE A 281 -2.48 11.12 -20.33
CA ILE A 281 -2.06 12.05 -19.28
C ILE A 281 -2.92 11.88 -18.04
N VAL A 282 -4.25 11.83 -18.19
CA VAL A 282 -5.17 11.67 -17.06
C VAL A 282 -4.97 10.33 -16.36
N SER A 283 -4.86 9.22 -17.10
CA SER A 283 -4.61 7.91 -16.51
C SER A 283 -3.26 7.85 -15.77
N PHE A 284 -2.24 8.50 -16.30
CA PHE A 284 -0.94 8.65 -15.64
C PHE A 284 -1.05 9.42 -14.32
N ILE A 285 -1.74 10.57 -14.30
CA ILE A 285 -1.92 11.36 -13.07
C ILE A 285 -2.74 10.58 -12.03
N ILE A 286 -3.79 9.87 -12.46
CA ILE A 286 -4.56 8.99 -11.57
C ILE A 286 -3.67 7.90 -10.99
N ALA A 287 -2.78 7.30 -11.78
CA ALA A 287 -1.84 6.30 -11.31
C ALA A 287 -0.87 6.88 -10.25
N VAL A 288 -0.29 8.06 -10.50
CA VAL A 288 0.56 8.75 -9.52
C VAL A 288 -0.20 9.03 -8.22
N CYS A 289 -1.41 9.57 -8.30
CA CYS A 289 -2.26 9.81 -7.12
C CYS A 289 -2.57 8.50 -6.38
N SER A 290 -2.85 7.42 -7.09
CA SER A 290 -3.13 6.10 -6.51
C SER A 290 -1.94 5.54 -5.74
N ILE A 291 -0.71 5.71 -6.28
CA ILE A 291 0.53 5.29 -5.60
C ILE A 291 0.71 6.06 -4.28
N VAL A 292 0.49 7.37 -4.31
CA VAL A 292 0.62 8.21 -3.11
C VAL A 292 -0.46 7.88 -2.08
N ILE A 293 -1.71 7.71 -2.50
CA ILE A 293 -2.81 7.33 -1.62
C ILE A 293 -2.53 5.96 -0.99
N ALA A 294 -2.11 4.97 -1.78
CA ALA A 294 -1.77 3.64 -1.29
C ALA A 294 -0.61 3.68 -0.27
N THR A 295 0.43 4.46 -0.53
CA THR A 295 1.57 4.62 0.40
C THR A 295 1.13 5.34 1.69
N PHE A 296 0.37 6.42 1.55
CA PHE A 296 -0.13 7.20 2.68
C PHE A 296 -1.08 6.38 3.55
N SER A 297 -2.07 5.69 2.96
CA SER A 297 -3.04 4.86 3.68
C SER A 297 -2.34 3.73 4.43
N THR A 298 -1.38 3.05 3.78
CA THR A 298 -0.59 1.99 4.41
C THR A 298 0.26 2.55 5.55
N GLY A 299 0.84 3.73 5.38
CA GLY A 299 1.71 4.34 6.38
C GLY A 299 0.95 4.81 7.64
N ILE A 300 -0.30 5.27 7.50
CA ILE A 300 -1.11 5.67 8.66
C ILE A 300 -1.73 4.48 9.40
N ASP A 301 -1.83 3.32 8.76
CA ASP A 301 -2.43 2.10 9.32
C ASP A 301 -1.46 1.33 10.24
N THR A 302 -0.79 2.07 11.11
CA THR A 302 0.26 1.55 12.00
C THR A 302 -0.22 0.45 12.94
N LYS A 303 -1.52 0.44 13.31
CA LYS A 303 -2.11 -0.56 14.20
C LYS A 303 -2.08 -1.98 13.59
N SER A 304 -2.17 -2.10 12.27
CA SER A 304 -2.09 -3.39 11.58
C SER A 304 -0.73 -4.07 11.71
N PHE A 305 0.32 -3.31 12.03
CA PHE A 305 1.70 -3.79 12.10
C PHE A 305 2.23 -3.84 13.54
N GLN A 306 1.44 -3.39 14.52
CA GLN A 306 1.83 -3.45 15.92
C GLN A 306 1.50 -4.84 16.49
N PHE A 307 2.54 -5.60 16.85
CA PHE A 307 2.39 -6.91 17.48
C PHE A 307 1.97 -6.84 18.96
N ARG A 308 2.02 -5.67 19.60
CA ARG A 308 1.69 -5.47 21.02
C ARG A 308 0.38 -4.67 21.15
N ASN A 309 -0.73 -5.39 21.22
CA ASN A 309 -2.09 -4.82 21.22
C ASN A 309 -2.69 -4.51 22.61
N ASP A 310 -1.98 -4.81 23.70
CA ASP A 310 -2.56 -4.78 25.06
C ASP A 310 -2.25 -3.53 25.90
N GLU A 311 -1.58 -2.51 25.34
CA GLU A 311 -1.32 -1.26 26.06
C GLU A 311 -2.38 -0.19 25.75
N VAL A 312 -3.04 0.29 26.81
CA VAL A 312 -4.02 1.39 26.74
C VAL A 312 -3.32 2.64 26.22
N GLN A 313 -3.74 3.17 25.07
CA GLN A 313 -3.22 4.43 24.52
C GLN A 313 -3.58 5.60 25.45
N LEU A 314 -2.56 6.24 26.02
CA LEU A 314 -2.69 7.43 26.87
C LEU A 314 -2.66 8.70 26.03
N GLU A 315 -3.17 9.82 26.57
CA GLU A 315 -3.16 11.12 25.88
C GLU A 315 -1.75 11.63 25.54
N GLU A 316 -0.76 11.21 26.32
CA GLU A 316 0.64 11.56 26.12
C GLU A 316 1.33 10.74 25.03
N ASP A 317 0.69 9.65 24.55
CA ASP A 317 1.28 8.77 23.55
C ASP A 317 1.19 9.37 22.15
N THR A 318 2.17 9.03 21.32
CA THR A 318 2.15 9.42 19.90
C THR A 318 0.91 8.82 19.20
N PRO A 319 0.23 9.56 18.31
CA PRO A 319 -1.05 9.14 17.73
C PRO A 319 -0.93 8.00 16.70
N TYR A 320 0.29 7.51 16.44
CA TYR A 320 0.68 6.46 15.51
C TYR A 320 2.18 6.17 15.69
N SER A 321 2.62 5.00 15.28
CA SER A 321 4.04 4.64 15.24
C SER A 321 4.76 5.42 14.12
N TYR A 322 5.72 6.27 14.51
CA TYR A 322 6.54 7.01 13.55
C TYR A 322 7.46 6.07 12.78
N GLU A 323 7.99 5.03 13.43
CA GLU A 323 8.87 4.08 12.78
C GLU A 323 8.18 3.30 11.65
N ILE A 324 6.95 2.80 11.88
CA ILE A 324 6.19 2.09 10.85
C ILE A 324 5.84 3.04 9.70
N PHE A 325 5.40 4.26 10.03
CA PHE A 325 5.06 5.26 9.02
C PHE A 325 6.24 5.54 8.08
N HIS A 326 7.43 5.82 8.61
CA HIS A 326 8.59 6.15 7.79
C HIS A 326 9.14 4.94 7.03
N ILE A 327 9.11 3.73 7.61
CA ILE A 327 9.46 2.50 6.88
C ILE A 327 8.54 2.32 5.66
N VAL A 328 7.23 2.46 5.83
CA VAL A 328 6.27 2.30 4.74
C VAL A 328 6.53 3.29 3.61
N PHE A 329 6.85 4.54 3.93
CA PHE A 329 7.22 5.53 2.91
C PHE A 329 8.57 5.22 2.24
N ALA A 330 9.54 4.68 2.99
CA ALA A 330 10.83 4.25 2.43
C ALA A 330 10.66 3.08 1.43
N VAL A 331 9.94 2.01 1.81
CA VAL A 331 9.66 0.92 0.87
C VAL A 331 8.66 1.32 -0.22
N GLY A 332 7.77 2.28 0.06
CA GLY A 332 6.92 2.93 -0.94
C GLY A 332 7.72 3.70 -1.99
N ALA A 333 8.89 4.24 -1.61
CA ALA A 333 9.81 4.86 -2.55
C ALA A 333 10.40 3.86 -3.56
N MET A 334 10.72 2.65 -3.10
CA MET A 334 11.16 1.55 -3.94
C MET A 334 10.02 1.05 -4.85
N TYR A 335 8.80 0.94 -4.29
CA TYR A 335 7.61 0.54 -5.04
C TYR A 335 7.30 1.48 -6.20
N PHE A 336 7.16 2.79 -5.98
CA PHE A 336 6.86 3.71 -7.09
C PHE A 336 7.94 3.64 -8.17
N ALA A 337 9.21 3.46 -7.80
CA ALA A 337 10.29 3.35 -8.77
C ALA A 337 10.10 2.18 -9.71
N MET A 338 9.75 1.01 -9.16
CA MET A 338 9.46 -0.18 -9.95
C MET A 338 8.28 0.05 -10.89
N LEU A 339 7.22 0.75 -10.46
CA LEU A 339 6.10 1.05 -11.34
C LEU A 339 6.49 1.99 -12.49
N PHE A 340 7.28 3.00 -12.20
CA PHE A 340 7.73 3.99 -13.17
C PHE A 340 8.67 3.42 -14.24
N ILE A 341 9.36 2.31 -13.95
CA ILE A 341 10.23 1.60 -14.90
C ILE A 341 9.61 0.29 -15.39
N SER A 342 8.32 0.05 -15.11
CA SER A 342 7.61 -1.18 -15.49
C SER A 342 8.28 -2.47 -15.00
N TRP A 343 8.91 -2.45 -13.83
CA TRP A 343 9.63 -3.57 -13.21
C TRP A 343 10.87 -4.06 -13.98
N GLU A 344 11.28 -3.33 -15.02
CA GLU A 344 12.42 -3.68 -15.88
C GLU A 344 13.49 -2.57 -15.85
N LEU A 345 14.72 -2.93 -15.44
CA LEU A 345 15.81 -1.97 -15.25
C LEU A 345 16.35 -1.39 -16.56
N ASN A 346 16.40 -2.22 -17.60
CA ASN A 346 17.05 -1.92 -18.88
C ASN A 346 16.07 -1.64 -20.01
N HIS A 347 14.76 -1.69 -19.75
CA HIS A 347 13.74 -1.46 -20.78
C HIS A 347 13.54 0.03 -21.03
N PRO A 348 13.43 0.49 -22.30
CA PRO A 348 13.12 1.87 -22.59
C PRO A 348 11.75 2.25 -22.01
N THR A 349 11.70 3.34 -21.25
CA THR A 349 10.44 3.86 -20.68
C THR A 349 9.70 4.71 -21.70
N ARG A 350 8.37 4.53 -21.82
CA ARG A 350 7.51 5.36 -22.67
C ARG A 350 6.95 6.55 -21.86
N LYS A 351 6.92 7.74 -22.47
CA LYS A 351 6.31 8.93 -21.86
C LYS A 351 4.86 8.68 -21.48
N TRP A 352 4.43 9.27 -20.37
CA TRP A 352 3.04 9.13 -19.87
C TRP A 352 2.58 7.68 -19.67
N SER A 353 3.51 6.76 -19.43
CA SER A 353 3.21 5.35 -19.11
C SER A 353 3.78 4.97 -17.74
N ILE A 354 3.08 4.09 -17.03
CA ILE A 354 3.49 3.45 -15.78
C ILE A 354 3.04 2.00 -15.89
N ASP A 355 3.82 1.05 -15.36
CA ASP A 355 3.41 -0.35 -15.23
C ASP A 355 3.08 -1.07 -16.54
N VAL A 356 3.62 -0.68 -17.69
CA VAL A 356 3.36 -1.38 -18.97
C VAL A 356 4.51 -2.32 -19.28
N GLY A 357 4.25 -3.62 -19.30
CA GLY A 357 5.23 -4.67 -19.57
C GLY A 357 4.85 -6.02 -18.97
N TRP A 358 5.41 -7.11 -19.49
CA TRP A 358 5.17 -8.47 -19.01
C TRP A 358 5.56 -8.65 -17.54
N ALA A 359 6.67 -8.06 -17.11
CA ALA A 359 7.10 -8.11 -15.71
C ALA A 359 6.06 -7.48 -14.77
N SER A 360 5.54 -6.31 -15.13
CA SER A 360 4.48 -5.62 -14.39
C SER A 360 3.20 -6.46 -14.30
N MET A 361 2.77 -7.04 -15.43
CA MET A 361 1.61 -7.94 -15.48
C MET A 361 1.76 -9.12 -14.51
N TRP A 362 2.88 -9.83 -14.57
CA TRP A 362 3.14 -10.99 -13.69
C TRP A 362 3.16 -10.61 -12.21
N VAL A 363 3.78 -9.49 -11.85
CA VAL A 363 3.79 -9.04 -10.45
C VAL A 363 2.37 -8.77 -9.96
N LYS A 364 1.51 -8.17 -10.78
CA LYS A 364 0.11 -7.89 -10.42
C LYS A 364 -0.72 -9.18 -10.30
N ILE A 365 -0.53 -10.16 -11.19
CA ILE A 365 -1.17 -11.50 -11.10
C ILE A 365 -0.76 -12.20 -9.80
N ILE A 366 0.55 -12.24 -9.52
CA ILE A 366 1.06 -12.87 -8.30
C ILE A 366 0.52 -12.16 -7.06
N ASN A 367 0.47 -10.82 -7.07
CA ASN A 367 -0.11 -10.03 -5.99
C ASN A 367 -1.61 -10.35 -5.77
N GLU A 368 -2.38 -10.56 -6.84
CA GLU A 368 -3.78 -11.01 -6.75
C GLU A 368 -3.90 -12.37 -6.08
N TRP A 369 -3.07 -13.34 -6.47
CA TRP A 369 -3.09 -14.68 -5.88
C TRP A 369 -2.73 -14.63 -4.39
N PHE A 370 -1.67 -13.90 -4.04
CA PHE A 370 -1.31 -13.69 -2.64
C PHE A 370 -2.42 -13.00 -1.84
N ALA A 371 -3.08 -12.00 -2.43
CA ALA A 371 -4.20 -11.31 -1.81
C ALA A 371 -5.34 -12.28 -1.46
N ALA A 372 -5.78 -13.08 -2.44
CA ALA A 372 -6.81 -14.08 -2.23
C ALA A 372 -6.39 -15.15 -1.20
N SER A 373 -5.16 -15.66 -1.30
CA SER A 373 -4.65 -16.68 -0.38
C SER A 373 -4.56 -16.18 1.07
N ILE A 374 -4.03 -14.98 1.29
CA ILE A 374 -3.92 -14.40 2.64
C ILE A 374 -5.32 -14.10 3.21
N TYR A 375 -6.25 -13.62 2.39
CA TYR A 375 -7.64 -13.42 2.81
C TYR A 375 -8.30 -14.73 3.24
N ILE A 376 -8.21 -15.79 2.42
CA ILE A 376 -8.77 -17.10 2.73
C ILE A 376 -8.12 -17.66 4.01
N TRP A 377 -6.80 -17.56 4.12
CA TRP A 377 -6.08 -17.99 5.32
C TRP A 377 -6.52 -17.24 6.58
N ARG A 378 -6.72 -15.92 6.50
CA ARG A 378 -7.24 -15.10 7.60
C ARG A 378 -8.58 -15.62 8.10
N LEU A 379 -9.46 -16.08 7.22
CA LEU A 379 -10.77 -16.64 7.60
C LEU A 379 -10.66 -18.05 8.20
N ILE A 380 -9.77 -18.88 7.67
CA ILE A 380 -9.68 -20.30 8.05
C ILE A 380 -8.82 -20.51 9.32
N SER A 381 -7.77 -19.71 9.50
CA SER A 381 -6.78 -19.88 10.59
C SER A 381 -7.41 -19.90 12.01
N PRO A 382 -8.36 -19.03 12.37
CA PRO A 382 -9.01 -19.08 13.69
C PRO A 382 -9.84 -20.35 13.90
N VAL A 383 -10.45 -20.88 12.82
CA VAL A 383 -11.28 -22.09 12.86
C VAL A 383 -10.42 -23.33 13.08
N LEU A 384 -9.29 -23.43 12.37
CA LEU A 384 -8.34 -24.54 12.55
C LEU A 384 -7.75 -24.55 13.96
N SER A 385 -7.35 -23.37 14.46
CA SER A 385 -6.80 -23.23 15.81
C SER A 385 -7.82 -23.66 16.87
N ARG A 386 -9.10 -23.24 16.75
CA ARG A 386 -10.16 -23.65 17.67
C ARG A 386 -10.39 -25.16 17.69
N ASN A 387 -10.38 -25.82 16.53
CA ASN A 387 -10.56 -27.28 16.47
C ASN A 387 -9.38 -28.03 17.12
N GLN A 388 -8.15 -27.51 17.01
CA GLN A 388 -6.99 -28.08 17.71
C GLN A 388 -7.16 -28.02 19.23
N PHE A 389 -7.56 -26.86 19.78
CA PHE A 389 -7.82 -26.73 21.23
C PHE A 389 -8.92 -27.68 21.73
N VAL A 390 -10.03 -27.83 21.00
CA VAL A 390 -11.12 -28.76 21.39
C VAL A 390 -10.65 -30.22 21.39
N ASN A 391 -9.79 -30.60 20.44
CA ASN A 391 -9.24 -31.96 20.40
C ASN A 391 -8.24 -32.21 21.55
N ASP A 392 -7.41 -31.23 21.90
CA ASP A 392 -6.47 -31.35 23.04
C ASP A 392 -7.21 -31.43 24.40
N GLU A 393 -8.28 -30.67 24.60
CA GLU A 393 -9.12 -30.79 25.81
C GLU A 393 -9.89 -32.13 25.86
N GLY A 394 -10.24 -32.69 24.71
CA GLY A 394 -10.88 -34.02 24.60
C GLY A 394 -9.95 -35.19 24.92
N ILE A 395 -8.63 -34.98 24.92
CA ILE A 395 -7.61 -36.01 25.21
C ILE A 395 -7.25 -36.04 26.71
N VAL A 396 -7.62 -35.02 27.50
CA VAL A 396 -7.44 -35.05 28.95
C VAL A 396 -8.50 -35.98 29.57
N PRO A 397 -8.15 -37.16 30.12
CA PRO A 397 -9.12 -38.04 30.73
C PRO A 397 -9.75 -37.31 31.93
N ARG A 398 -11.08 -37.14 31.91
CA ARG A 398 -11.84 -36.68 33.07
C ARG A 398 -11.50 -37.60 34.24
N ARG A 399 -10.75 -37.09 35.21
CA ARG A 399 -10.49 -37.80 36.46
C ARG A 399 -11.87 -38.02 37.12
N PRO A 400 -12.28 -39.26 37.42
CA PRO A 400 -13.54 -39.49 38.08
C PRO A 400 -13.49 -38.80 39.44
N THR A 401 -14.41 -37.87 39.67
CA THR A 401 -14.67 -37.35 41.01
C THR A 401 -15.25 -38.49 41.83
N VAL A 402 -14.46 -38.99 42.78
CA VAL A 402 -14.92 -39.87 43.87
C VAL A 402 -15.70 -39.04 44.88
#